data_AF-A0A838KNF2-F1
#
_entry.id   AF-A0A838KNF2-F1
#
_cell.length_a   1.000
_cell.length_b   1.000
_cell.length_c   1.000
_cell.angle_alpha   90.00
_cell.angle_beta   90.00
_cell.angle_gamma   90.00
#
_symmetry.space_group_name_H-M   'P 1'
#
loop_
_entity.id
_entity.type
_entity.pdbx_description
1 polymer ?
#
loop_
_entity_poly.entity_id
_entity_poly.type
_entity_poly.pdbx_seq_one_letter_code
_entity_poly.pdbx_strand_id
1 'polypeptide(L)'
;MVPLRKIVTAALGAVFLLACPNAAAYAVVTAPETRPSEPALAKGYTYWGYFTWNDKTDAWDYMQVGANDTKQLPADGDVYGFRWALVVKEPRLPRADGDFDAICGSEQRGDSEKRVAFVLDYGSKADAEEGDQVPAPRGVCAVADDKFTVQQALQTVAAVRTGNGGLICGIDDYPSKGCGDVLADVQEPPADEQVTLALPGAETTPPDGASASPASDGSSATTEADTAEDGSGSTTTLIVAVAAVVVLAAGAVALRRRKS
;
A
#
# COMPACT_ATOMS: atom_id res chain seq x y z
N MET A 1 -22.15 36.30 -29.87
CA MET A 1 -21.28 36.80 -30.95
C MET A 1 -20.31 35.71 -31.33
N VAL A 2 -20.52 35.08 -32.48
CA VAL A 2 -19.69 34.01 -33.05
C VAL A 2 -19.39 34.41 -34.49
N PRO A 3 -18.11 34.44 -34.91
CA PRO A 3 -17.77 34.26 -36.32
C PRO A 3 -16.60 33.24 -36.44
N LEU A 4 -16.38 32.48 -37.51
CA LEU A 4 -16.90 32.48 -38.86
C LEU A 4 -16.47 31.11 -39.45
N ARG A 5 -17.40 30.37 -40.04
CA ARG A 5 -17.09 29.17 -40.84
C ARG A 5 -16.37 29.60 -42.12
N LYS A 6 -15.19 29.05 -42.41
CA LYS A 6 -14.57 29.13 -43.74
C LYS A 6 -14.95 27.90 -44.55
N ILE A 7 -15.76 28.15 -45.56
CA ILE A 7 -16.08 27.29 -46.69
C ILE A 7 -14.81 27.21 -47.56
N VAL A 8 -14.31 26.01 -47.83
CA VAL A 8 -13.29 25.79 -48.86
C VAL A 8 -13.93 25.06 -50.04
N THR A 9 -13.95 25.79 -51.14
CA THR A 9 -14.51 25.51 -52.46
C THR A 9 -13.82 24.31 -53.10
N ALA A 10 -14.60 23.34 -53.57
CA ALA A 10 -14.15 22.29 -54.48
C ALA A 10 -13.98 22.88 -55.88
N ALA A 11 -12.76 22.82 -56.43
CA ALA A 11 -12.50 23.14 -57.82
C ALA A 11 -12.41 21.85 -58.64
N LEU A 12 -13.37 21.65 -59.54
CA LEU A 12 -13.28 20.71 -60.65
C LEU A 12 -12.25 21.23 -61.66
N GLY A 13 -11.28 20.41 -62.04
CA GLY A 13 -10.28 20.73 -63.07
C GLY A 13 -10.00 19.53 -63.98
N ALA A 14 -10.69 19.54 -65.13
CA ALA A 14 -10.42 18.90 -66.42
C ALA A 14 -9.50 17.66 -66.52
N VAL A 15 -10.12 16.55 -66.93
CA VAL A 15 -9.47 15.34 -67.45
C VAL A 15 -8.93 15.63 -68.86
N PHE A 16 -7.61 15.57 -69.03
CA PHE A 16 -6.95 15.48 -70.33
C PHE A 16 -6.53 14.02 -70.55
N LEU A 17 -7.25 13.32 -71.45
CA LEU A 17 -6.90 11.98 -71.92
C LEU A 17 -5.76 12.09 -72.94
N LEU A 18 -4.54 11.80 -72.50
CA LEU A 18 -3.38 11.56 -73.36
C LEU A 18 -2.90 10.13 -73.09
N ALA A 19 -3.15 9.24 -74.05
CA ALA A 19 -2.74 7.85 -74.02
C ALA A 19 -1.22 7.74 -74.22
N CYS A 20 -0.53 7.17 -73.23
CA CYS A 20 0.86 6.70 -73.35
C CYS A 20 0.93 5.21 -72.96
N PRO A 21 1.66 4.38 -73.70
CA PRO A 21 1.68 2.92 -73.53
C PRO A 21 2.54 2.50 -72.32
N ASN A 22 1.99 1.60 -71.51
CA ASN A 22 2.62 0.68 -70.55
C ASN A 22 4.05 1.00 -70.07
N ALA A 23 4.16 1.86 -69.07
CA ALA A 23 5.23 1.78 -68.08
C ALA A 23 4.59 1.44 -66.73
N ALA A 24 4.69 0.18 -66.32
CA ALA A 24 4.29 -0.26 -64.99
C ALA A 24 5.25 0.34 -63.95
N ALA A 25 4.97 1.56 -63.52
CA ALA A 25 5.63 2.16 -62.37
C ALA A 25 5.09 1.48 -61.11
N TYR A 26 5.87 0.55 -60.56
CA TYR A 26 5.63 0.04 -59.21
C TYR A 26 5.87 1.18 -58.23
N ALA A 27 4.78 1.81 -57.77
CA ALA A 27 4.83 2.72 -56.63
C ALA A 27 5.12 1.89 -55.37
N VAL A 28 6.38 1.88 -54.93
CA VAL A 28 6.75 1.35 -53.62
C VAL A 28 6.20 2.32 -52.59
N VAL A 29 5.04 1.97 -52.00
CA VAL A 29 4.52 2.65 -50.81
C VAL A 29 5.45 2.27 -49.66
N THR A 30 6.44 3.11 -49.37
CA THR A 30 7.20 3.02 -48.12
C THR A 30 6.28 3.48 -47.00
N ALA A 31 5.72 2.55 -46.24
CA ALA A 31 5.03 2.87 -45.00
C ALA A 31 6.03 3.60 -44.08
N PRO A 32 5.64 4.72 -43.44
CA PRO A 32 6.53 5.37 -42.49
C PRO A 32 6.80 4.39 -41.35
N GLU A 33 8.06 4.03 -41.12
CA GLU A 33 8.46 3.36 -39.89
C GLU A 33 8.13 4.28 -38.71
N THR A 34 7.04 3.99 -38.01
CA THR A 34 6.79 4.45 -36.65
C THR A 34 7.88 3.84 -35.78
N ARG A 35 8.99 4.57 -35.60
CA ARG A 35 9.96 4.24 -34.58
C ARG A 35 9.28 4.37 -33.23
N PRO A 36 9.33 3.35 -32.35
CA PRO A 36 8.89 3.52 -30.97
C PRO A 36 9.66 4.70 -30.38
N SER A 37 8.94 5.71 -29.89
CA SER A 37 9.54 6.82 -29.15
C SER A 37 10.18 6.23 -27.91
N GLU A 38 11.49 6.42 -27.73
CA GLU A 38 12.14 6.02 -26.50
C GLU A 38 11.51 6.80 -25.34
N PRO A 39 11.23 6.12 -24.21
CA PRO A 39 10.66 6.76 -23.05
C PRO A 39 11.58 7.90 -22.55
N ALA A 40 11.01 9.08 -22.30
CA ALA A 40 11.79 10.27 -21.91
C ALA A 40 12.18 10.20 -20.43
N LEU A 41 13.48 10.35 -20.16
CA LEU A 41 14.04 10.40 -18.81
C LEU A 41 13.80 11.78 -18.18
N ALA A 42 13.48 11.79 -16.88
CA ALA A 42 13.14 12.99 -16.14
C ALA A 42 13.71 12.96 -14.71
N LYS A 43 13.57 14.08 -13.99
CA LYS A 43 13.76 14.09 -12.54
C LYS A 43 12.50 13.54 -11.88
N GLY A 44 12.65 12.71 -10.85
CA GLY A 44 11.54 12.18 -10.07
C GLY A 44 11.87 12.08 -8.60
N TYR A 45 10.87 11.70 -7.81
CA TYR A 45 10.95 11.58 -6.36
C TYR A 45 10.23 10.31 -5.92
N THR A 46 10.79 9.60 -4.95
CA THR A 46 10.11 8.47 -4.30
C THR A 46 9.65 8.88 -2.91
N TYR A 47 8.33 8.85 -2.67
CA TYR A 47 7.77 9.23 -1.38
C TYR A 47 6.40 8.57 -1.11
N TRP A 48 5.99 8.63 0.16
CA TRP A 48 4.62 8.30 0.58
C TRP A 48 3.69 9.49 0.33
N GLY A 49 2.87 9.41 -0.71
CA GLY A 49 1.75 10.33 -0.90
C GLY A 49 0.66 10.08 0.14
N TYR A 50 0.01 11.15 0.58
CA TYR A 50 -1.04 11.14 1.59
C TYR A 50 -2.37 11.62 0.97
N PHE A 51 -3.42 10.82 1.15
CA PHE A 51 -4.71 10.99 0.48
C PHE A 51 -5.86 10.82 1.47
N THR A 52 -7.00 11.43 1.15
CA THR A 52 -8.28 11.15 1.81
C THR A 52 -9.25 10.57 0.77
N TRP A 53 -10.08 9.63 1.18
CA TRP A 53 -11.15 9.11 0.32
C TRP A 53 -12.35 10.05 0.36
N ASN A 54 -12.99 10.23 -0.79
CA ASN A 54 -14.25 10.94 -0.93
C ASN A 54 -15.34 9.95 -1.32
N ASP A 55 -16.14 9.55 -0.34
CA ASP A 55 -17.24 8.58 -0.44
C ASP A 55 -18.36 9.00 -1.40
N LYS A 56 -18.50 10.30 -1.69
CA LYS A 56 -19.52 10.81 -2.61
C LYS A 56 -19.12 10.68 -4.07
N THR A 57 -17.82 10.63 -4.33
CA THR A 57 -17.27 10.60 -5.70
C THR A 57 -16.48 9.33 -5.99
N ASP A 58 -16.33 8.45 -5.00
CA ASP A 58 -15.49 7.25 -5.04
C ASP A 58 -14.08 7.56 -5.58
N ALA A 59 -13.44 8.57 -4.98
CA ALA A 59 -12.17 9.10 -5.48
C ALA A 59 -11.21 9.49 -4.35
N TRP A 60 -9.92 9.40 -4.66
CA TRP A 60 -8.84 9.86 -3.79
C TRP A 60 -8.54 11.34 -4.03
N ASP A 61 -8.52 12.11 -2.95
CA ASP A 61 -8.06 13.50 -2.94
C ASP A 61 -6.67 13.58 -2.28
N TYR A 62 -5.70 14.18 -2.98
CA TYR A 62 -4.36 14.38 -2.44
C TYR A 62 -4.34 15.49 -1.39
N MET A 63 -3.73 15.18 -0.24
CA MET A 63 -3.69 16.06 0.91
C MET A 63 -2.52 17.04 0.81
N GLN A 64 -2.83 18.35 0.87
CA GLN A 64 -1.84 19.43 0.84
C GLN A 64 -1.25 19.75 2.23
N VAL A 65 -1.75 19.10 3.28
CA VAL A 65 -1.26 19.21 4.65
C VAL A 65 -0.71 17.86 5.10
N GLY A 66 0.26 17.88 6.01
CA GLY A 66 0.85 16.64 6.53
C GLY A 66 -0.11 15.89 7.45
N ALA A 67 0.04 14.56 7.52
CA ALA A 67 -0.78 13.68 8.37
C ALA A 67 -0.65 13.99 9.89
N ASN A 68 0.36 14.77 10.29
CA ASN A 68 0.53 15.22 11.67
C ASN A 68 -0.08 16.59 11.98
N ASP A 69 -0.86 17.18 11.07
CA ASP A 69 -1.49 18.48 11.30
C ASP A 69 -2.55 18.38 12.40
N THR A 70 -2.34 19.10 13.50
CA THR A 70 -3.26 19.14 14.64
C THR A 70 -4.52 19.95 14.38
N LYS A 71 -4.59 20.67 13.25
CA LYS A 71 -5.78 21.43 12.83
C LYS A 71 -6.75 20.59 12.01
N GLN A 72 -6.32 19.44 11.52
CA GLN A 72 -7.13 18.52 10.72
C GLN A 72 -7.09 17.13 11.35
N LEU A 73 -7.88 16.97 12.41
CA LEU A 73 -8.05 15.69 13.09
C LEU A 73 -9.06 14.81 12.33
N PRO A 74 -8.84 13.50 12.26
CA PRO A 74 -9.77 12.58 11.61
C PRO A 74 -11.11 12.53 12.35
N ALA A 75 -12.18 12.31 11.60
CA ALA A 75 -13.49 11.90 12.11
C ALA A 75 -13.61 10.36 12.17
N ASP A 76 -14.58 9.87 12.93
CA ASP A 76 -14.97 8.44 12.86
C ASP A 76 -15.56 8.16 11.47
N GLY A 77 -15.09 7.09 10.82
CA GLY A 77 -15.51 6.76 9.46
C GLY A 77 -14.57 7.25 8.36
N ASP A 78 -13.60 8.11 8.69
CA ASP A 78 -12.67 8.62 7.68
C ASP A 78 -11.77 7.50 7.13
N VAL A 79 -11.45 7.59 5.84
CA VAL A 79 -10.53 6.70 5.16
C VAL A 79 -9.36 7.49 4.59
N TYR A 80 -8.15 7.10 4.98
CA TYR A 80 -6.91 7.72 4.52
C TYR A 80 -6.07 6.74 3.71
N GLY A 81 -5.47 7.24 2.64
CA GLY A 81 -4.60 6.48 1.77
C GLY A 81 -3.15 6.92 1.93
N PHE A 82 -2.24 5.95 2.04
CA PHE A 82 -0.80 6.17 1.89
C PHE A 82 -0.30 5.36 0.70
N ARG A 83 0.28 6.04 -0.29
CA ARG A 83 0.81 5.42 -1.51
C ARG A 83 2.29 5.71 -1.65
N TRP A 84 3.13 4.69 -1.60
CA TRP A 84 4.54 4.82 -1.98
C TRP A 84 4.67 4.76 -3.51
N ALA A 85 5.23 5.78 -4.13
CA ALA A 85 5.39 5.82 -5.57
C ALA A 85 6.63 6.58 -6.01
N LEU A 86 7.16 6.19 -7.18
CA LEU A 86 7.99 7.08 -7.98
C LEU A 86 7.08 8.09 -8.69
N VAL A 87 7.31 9.37 -8.40
CA VAL A 87 6.55 10.51 -8.92
C VAL A 87 7.45 11.37 -9.78
N VAL A 88 7.08 11.53 -11.04
CA VAL A 88 7.77 12.42 -12.00
C VAL A 88 7.04 13.76 -12.11
N LYS A 89 5.71 13.72 -12.18
CA LYS A 89 4.88 14.92 -12.39
C LYS A 89 3.84 15.14 -11.31
N GLU A 90 2.89 14.21 -11.18
CA GLU A 90 1.76 14.34 -10.24
C GLU A 90 1.81 13.22 -9.20
N PRO A 91 1.31 13.44 -7.97
CA PRO A 91 1.12 12.39 -6.99
C PRO A 91 0.31 11.24 -7.58
N ARG A 92 0.76 10.00 -7.35
CA ARG A 92 0.06 8.81 -7.81
C ARG A 92 -0.90 8.33 -6.73
N LEU A 93 -2.14 8.07 -7.12
CA LEU A 93 -3.21 7.72 -6.20
C LEU A 93 -3.00 6.30 -5.63
N PRO A 94 -3.54 6.00 -4.43
CA PRO A 94 -3.70 4.63 -3.98
C PRO A 94 -4.45 3.80 -5.03
N ARG A 95 -3.99 2.56 -5.28
CA ARG A 95 -4.49 1.70 -6.34
C ARG A 95 -5.70 0.86 -5.93
N ALA A 96 -6.24 1.10 -4.75
CA ALA A 96 -7.45 0.45 -4.27
C ALA A 96 -8.38 1.51 -3.70
N ASP A 97 -9.67 1.20 -3.68
CA ASP A 97 -10.69 2.10 -3.19
C ASP A 97 -10.71 2.16 -1.65
N GLY A 98 -11.20 3.28 -1.11
CA GLY A 98 -11.30 3.52 0.32
C GLY A 98 -12.60 2.99 0.93
N ASP A 99 -12.84 1.67 0.87
CA ASP A 99 -14.03 1.05 1.46
C ASP A 99 -13.91 0.94 2.99
N PHE A 100 -14.51 1.89 3.72
CA PHE A 100 -14.48 1.91 5.18
C PHE A 100 -15.10 0.66 5.80
N ASP A 101 -16.25 0.21 5.30
CA ASP A 101 -16.99 -0.90 5.89
C ASP A 101 -16.23 -2.22 5.70
N ALA A 102 -15.58 -2.40 4.55
CA ALA A 102 -14.72 -3.56 4.31
C ALA A 102 -13.49 -3.58 5.23
N ILE A 103 -12.92 -2.41 5.57
CA ILE A 103 -11.69 -2.30 6.36
C ILE A 103 -11.98 -2.33 7.88
N CYS A 104 -13.01 -1.61 8.33
CA CYS A 104 -13.30 -1.33 9.73
C CYS A 104 -14.63 -1.92 10.23
N GLY A 105 -15.41 -2.61 9.39
CA GLY A 105 -16.78 -3.01 9.71
C GLY A 105 -16.91 -3.93 10.94
N SER A 106 -15.89 -4.72 11.26
CA SER A 106 -15.85 -5.58 12.45
C SER A 106 -15.32 -4.88 13.70
N GLU A 107 -14.70 -3.72 13.57
CA GLU A 107 -14.04 -3.04 14.68
C GLU A 107 -15.04 -2.27 15.55
N GLN A 108 -14.89 -2.45 16.87
CA GLN A 108 -15.65 -1.74 17.89
C GLN A 108 -14.81 -0.58 18.43
N ARG A 109 -15.49 0.50 18.84
CA ARG A 109 -14.85 1.66 19.49
C ARG A 109 -15.60 2.03 20.76
N GLY A 110 -14.89 2.58 21.74
CA GLY A 110 -15.49 3.25 22.88
C GLY A 110 -16.09 4.61 22.52
N ASP A 111 -16.86 5.18 23.46
CA ASP A 111 -17.60 6.44 23.26
C ASP A 111 -16.69 7.64 22.93
N SER A 112 -15.43 7.64 23.41
CA SER A 112 -14.43 8.70 23.19
C SER A 112 -13.40 8.37 22.11
N GLU A 113 -13.58 7.26 21.40
CA GLU A 113 -12.66 6.82 20.35
C GLU A 113 -13.28 7.01 18.97
N LYS A 114 -12.48 6.83 17.93
CA LYS A 114 -12.86 6.90 16.52
C LYS A 114 -12.25 5.71 15.79
N ARG A 115 -12.94 5.23 14.76
CA ARG A 115 -12.41 4.27 13.79
C ARG A 115 -11.97 5.04 12.57
N VAL A 116 -10.73 4.80 12.16
CA VAL A 116 -10.12 5.40 10.99
C VAL A 116 -9.57 4.26 10.14
N ALA A 117 -10.01 4.19 8.89
CA ALA A 117 -9.52 3.18 7.96
C ALA A 117 -8.28 3.70 7.23
N PHE A 118 -7.29 2.84 7.07
CA PHE A 118 -6.08 3.11 6.29
C PHE A 118 -5.96 2.15 5.12
N VAL A 119 -5.78 2.72 3.93
CA VAL A 119 -5.33 2.00 2.74
C VAL A 119 -3.83 2.21 2.61
N LEU A 120 -3.06 1.15 2.86
CA LEU A 120 -1.61 1.15 2.77
C LEU A 120 -1.18 0.49 1.46
N ASP A 121 -0.79 1.31 0.49
CA ASP A 121 -0.34 0.89 -0.83
C ASP A 121 1.17 1.12 -0.99
N TYR A 122 1.93 0.04 -0.85
CA TYR A 122 3.40 0.08 -0.78
C TYR A 122 4.12 0.25 -2.11
N GLY A 123 3.46 0.14 -3.26
CA GLY A 123 4.26 0.11 -4.49
C GLY A 123 3.78 -0.87 -5.52
N SER A 124 4.14 -0.59 -6.75
CA SER A 124 4.55 -1.63 -7.66
C SER A 124 6.05 -1.90 -7.53
N LYS A 125 6.54 -2.97 -8.16
CA LYS A 125 7.98 -3.19 -8.33
C LYS A 125 8.69 -2.06 -9.07
N ALA A 126 7.98 -1.29 -9.89
CA ALA A 126 8.55 -0.13 -10.59
C ALA A 126 8.79 1.07 -9.66
N ASP A 127 8.18 1.08 -8.47
CA ASP A 127 8.34 2.12 -7.44
C ASP A 127 9.40 1.77 -6.39
N ALA A 128 9.85 0.51 -6.38
CA ALA A 128 10.73 -0.02 -5.36
C ALA A 128 12.18 0.36 -5.62
N GLU A 129 12.91 0.64 -4.55
CA GLU A 129 14.38 0.67 -4.62
C GLU A 129 14.93 -0.74 -4.86
N GLU A 130 16.11 -0.82 -5.46
CA GLU A 130 16.77 -2.09 -5.69
C GLU A 130 17.02 -2.84 -4.37
N GLY A 131 16.52 -4.07 -4.29
CA GLY A 131 16.67 -4.95 -3.13
C GLY A 131 15.51 -4.91 -2.12
N ASP A 132 14.58 -3.95 -2.24
CA ASP A 132 13.39 -3.94 -1.40
C ASP A 132 12.31 -4.89 -1.95
N GLN A 133 11.70 -5.68 -1.05
CA GLN A 133 10.53 -6.47 -1.37
C GLN A 133 9.28 -5.64 -1.09
N VAL A 134 8.51 -5.33 -2.13
CA VAL A 134 7.25 -4.58 -1.99
C VAL A 134 6.21 -5.42 -1.25
N PRO A 135 5.72 -4.98 -0.07
CA PRO A 135 4.63 -5.65 0.62
C PRO A 135 3.32 -5.61 -0.19
N ALA A 136 2.43 -6.57 0.07
CA ALA A 136 1.09 -6.54 -0.51
C ALA A 136 0.31 -5.33 0.03
N PRO A 137 -0.48 -4.64 -0.82
CA PRO A 137 -1.32 -3.55 -0.35
C PRO A 137 -2.36 -4.09 0.63
N ARG A 138 -2.61 -3.35 1.72
CA ARG A 138 -3.52 -3.81 2.79
C ARG A 138 -4.41 -2.70 3.30
N GLY A 139 -5.61 -3.09 3.73
CA GLY A 139 -6.50 -2.27 4.53
C GLY A 139 -6.26 -2.55 6.00
N VAL A 140 -6.26 -1.53 6.85
CA VAL A 140 -6.20 -1.71 8.30
C VAL A 140 -7.01 -0.65 9.02
N CYS A 141 -7.71 -1.06 10.07
CA CYS A 141 -8.51 -0.16 10.88
C CYS A 141 -7.76 0.24 12.14
N ALA A 142 -7.69 1.53 12.44
CA ALA A 142 -7.22 2.05 13.71
C ALA A 142 -8.40 2.51 14.56
N VAL A 143 -8.43 2.08 15.82
CA VAL A 143 -9.23 2.72 16.87
C VAL A 143 -8.32 3.73 17.57
N ALA A 144 -8.70 5.00 17.55
CA ALA A 144 -7.86 6.11 17.99
C ALA A 144 -8.64 7.08 18.89
N ASP A 145 -7.94 7.74 19.82
CA ASP A 145 -8.52 8.80 20.64
C ASP A 145 -9.01 9.98 19.79
N ASP A 146 -10.01 10.70 20.30
CA ASP A 146 -10.64 11.85 19.65
C ASP A 146 -9.66 12.94 19.18
N LYS A 147 -8.50 13.05 19.83
CA LYS A 147 -7.47 14.08 19.61
C LYS A 147 -6.28 13.61 18.80
N PHE A 148 -6.25 12.36 18.35
CA PHE A 148 -5.13 11.86 17.55
C PHE A 148 -5.09 12.54 16.18
N THR A 149 -3.89 12.92 15.73
CA THR A 149 -3.67 13.24 14.32
C THR A 149 -3.77 11.97 13.47
N VAL A 150 -3.90 12.12 12.15
CA VAL A 150 -3.94 10.97 11.23
C VAL A 150 -2.67 10.13 11.33
N GLN A 151 -1.50 10.78 11.49
CA GLN A 151 -0.25 10.07 11.71
C GLN A 151 -0.24 9.32 13.05
N GLN A 152 -0.75 9.91 14.13
CA GLN A 152 -0.82 9.24 15.43
C GLN A 152 -1.76 8.02 15.39
N ALA A 153 -2.88 8.12 14.67
CA ALA A 153 -3.77 6.99 14.43
C ALA A 153 -3.08 5.90 13.59
N LEU A 154 -2.36 6.27 12.52
CA LEU A 154 -1.60 5.29 11.72
C LEU A 154 -0.53 4.56 12.57
N GLN A 155 0.13 5.27 13.48
CA GLN A 155 1.15 4.72 14.37
C GLN A 155 0.63 3.67 15.36
N THR A 156 -0.69 3.55 15.55
CA THR A 156 -1.25 2.48 16.39
C THR A 156 -1.35 1.13 15.66
N VAL A 157 -1.29 1.15 14.33
CA VAL A 157 -1.54 -0.03 13.46
C VAL A 157 -0.41 -0.36 12.47
N ALA A 158 0.61 0.49 12.43
CA ALA A 158 1.78 0.31 11.56
C ALA A 158 3.02 0.95 12.18
N ALA A 159 4.19 0.39 11.86
CA ALA A 159 5.45 1.02 12.24
C ALA A 159 5.75 2.19 11.30
N VAL A 160 5.75 3.43 11.80
CA VAL A 160 5.94 4.64 10.99
C VAL A 160 7.29 5.27 11.25
N ARG A 161 8.13 5.35 10.20
CA ARG A 161 9.39 6.09 10.20
C ARG A 161 9.17 7.50 9.66
N THR A 162 9.57 8.51 10.43
CA THR A 162 9.41 9.93 10.06
C THR A 162 10.76 10.60 9.87
N GLY A 163 10.85 11.48 8.89
CA GLY A 163 12.04 12.27 8.57
C GLY A 163 11.93 13.71 9.03
N ASN A 164 12.84 14.54 8.54
CA ASN A 164 12.78 15.98 8.81
C ASN A 164 11.50 16.59 8.24
N GLY A 165 10.94 17.58 8.94
CA GLY A 165 9.73 18.28 8.51
C GLY A 165 8.44 17.46 8.62
N GLY A 166 8.47 16.28 9.27
CA GLY A 166 7.28 15.45 9.47
C GLY A 166 6.91 14.58 8.27
N LEU A 167 7.81 14.41 7.30
CA LEU A 167 7.59 13.51 6.17
C LEU A 167 7.57 12.05 6.65
N ILE A 168 6.55 11.30 6.25
CA ILE A 168 6.53 9.85 6.46
C ILE A 168 7.48 9.22 5.45
N CYS A 169 8.59 8.66 5.94
CA CYS A 169 9.62 8.05 5.11
C CYS A 169 9.39 6.55 4.93
N GLY A 170 8.69 5.90 5.86
CA GLY A 170 8.47 4.46 5.83
C GLY A 170 7.27 4.03 6.66
N ILE A 171 6.60 2.98 6.20
CA ILE A 171 5.49 2.30 6.86
C ILE A 171 5.79 0.80 6.81
N ASP A 172 5.72 0.12 7.95
CA ASP A 172 6.04 -1.31 8.10
C ASP A 172 7.41 -1.68 7.53
N ASP A 173 8.41 -0.88 7.90
CA ASP A 173 9.79 -0.96 7.45
C ASP A 173 9.99 -0.84 5.92
N TYR A 174 8.98 -0.37 5.19
CA TYR A 174 9.04 -0.13 3.75
C TYR A 174 8.90 1.37 3.38
N PRO A 175 9.73 1.89 2.45
CA PRO A 175 10.99 1.30 2.04
C PRO A 175 11.95 1.18 3.22
N SER A 176 12.92 0.27 3.10
CA SER A 176 13.88 -0.01 4.19
C SER A 176 14.77 1.20 4.51
N LYS A 177 14.92 2.11 3.54
CA LYS A 177 15.74 3.33 3.61
C LYS A 177 15.12 4.44 2.74
N GLY A 178 15.81 5.58 2.67
CA GLY A 178 15.34 6.73 1.89
C GLY A 178 14.23 7.52 2.58
N CYS A 179 14.00 8.74 2.08
CA CYS A 179 12.94 9.63 2.58
C CYS A 179 12.67 10.82 1.63
N GLY A 180 12.09 10.57 0.46
CA GLY A 180 11.83 11.64 -0.52
C GLY A 180 13.03 11.96 -1.41
N ASP A 181 13.85 10.95 -1.72
CA ASP A 181 15.09 11.13 -2.48
C ASP A 181 14.81 11.61 -3.90
N VAL A 182 15.66 12.53 -4.38
CA VAL A 182 15.58 13.04 -5.76
C VAL A 182 16.34 12.08 -6.67
N LEU A 183 15.63 11.53 -7.64
CA LEU A 183 16.19 10.64 -8.64
C LEU A 183 16.36 11.40 -9.96
N ALA A 184 17.54 11.27 -10.55
CA ALA A 184 17.83 11.78 -11.88
C ALA A 184 17.59 10.67 -12.92
N ASP A 185 17.26 11.09 -14.13
CA ASP A 185 17.17 10.21 -15.30
C ASP A 185 16.24 9.01 -15.09
N VAL A 186 15.12 9.22 -14.39
CA VAL A 186 14.10 8.19 -14.20
C VAL A 186 13.13 8.17 -15.35
N GLN A 187 12.69 6.97 -15.69
CA GLN A 187 11.57 6.80 -16.59
C GLN A 187 10.25 6.94 -15.83
N GLU A 188 9.30 7.68 -16.38
CA GLU A 188 7.94 7.72 -15.83
C GLU A 188 7.34 6.30 -15.83
N PRO A 189 6.90 5.79 -14.66
CA PRO A 189 6.26 4.49 -14.59
C PRO A 189 4.99 4.44 -15.44
N PRO A 190 4.58 3.24 -15.90
CA PRO A 190 3.29 3.08 -16.56
C PRO A 190 2.14 3.46 -15.63
N ALA A 191 0.97 3.69 -16.21
CA ALA A 191 -0.25 3.92 -15.46
C ALA A 191 -0.50 2.78 -14.46
N ASP A 192 -0.95 3.15 -13.25
CA ASP A 192 -1.26 2.18 -12.21
C ASP A 192 -2.47 1.32 -12.58
N GLU A 193 -2.36 0.03 -12.28
CA GLU A 193 -3.50 -0.90 -12.29
C GLU A 193 -4.12 -1.00 -10.90
N GLN A 194 -5.44 -1.18 -10.85
CA GLN A 194 -6.19 -1.40 -9.62
C GLN A 194 -5.75 -2.69 -8.93
N VAL A 195 -5.71 -2.69 -7.60
CA VAL A 195 -5.28 -3.83 -6.77
C VAL A 195 -6.32 -4.14 -5.70
N THR A 196 -6.37 -5.40 -5.29
CA THR A 196 -7.20 -5.83 -4.15
C THR A 196 -6.41 -5.70 -2.86
N LEU A 197 -7.03 -5.12 -1.83
CA LEU A 197 -6.44 -5.03 -0.50
C LEU A 197 -6.50 -6.37 0.23
N ALA A 198 -5.41 -6.70 0.92
CA ALA A 198 -5.47 -7.67 2.01
C ALA A 198 -6.22 -7.03 3.20
N LEU A 199 -7.34 -7.62 3.62
CA LEU A 199 -8.18 -7.12 4.71
C LEU A 199 -8.03 -7.97 5.98
N PRO A 200 -8.19 -7.37 7.18
CA PRO A 200 -8.21 -8.12 8.43
C PRO A 200 -9.36 -9.15 8.41
N GLY A 201 -9.06 -10.40 8.76
CA GLY A 201 -10.07 -11.47 8.82
C GLY A 201 -10.40 -12.15 7.48
N ALA A 202 -9.77 -11.75 6.36
CA ALA A 202 -9.80 -12.51 5.12
C ALA A 202 -8.92 -13.76 5.26
N GLU A 203 -9.40 -14.81 5.94
CA GLU A 203 -8.76 -16.11 5.91
C GLU A 203 -8.70 -16.61 4.47
N THR A 204 -7.50 -16.92 4.01
CA THR A 204 -7.27 -17.61 2.74
C THR A 204 -7.85 -19.01 2.88
N THR A 205 -9.14 -19.16 2.62
CA THR A 205 -9.74 -20.50 2.50
C THR A 205 -9.07 -21.13 1.27
N PRO A 206 -8.30 -22.22 1.42
CA PRO A 206 -7.79 -22.95 0.26
C PRO A 206 -8.99 -23.37 -0.59
N PRO A 207 -8.88 -23.43 -1.94
CA PRO A 207 -9.98 -23.93 -2.74
C PRO A 207 -10.34 -25.35 -2.29
N ASP A 208 -11.52 -25.51 -1.69
CA ASP A 208 -12.10 -26.80 -1.31
C ASP A 208 -12.31 -27.63 -2.58
N GLY A 209 -11.29 -28.42 -2.88
CA GLY A 209 -11.18 -29.27 -4.05
C GLY A 209 -10.36 -30.52 -3.76
N ALA A 210 -10.50 -31.08 -2.56
CA ALA A 210 -10.04 -32.42 -2.25
C ALA A 210 -11.12 -33.14 -1.44
N SER A 211 -12.11 -33.65 -2.17
CA SER A 211 -13.02 -34.67 -1.67
C SER A 211 -12.20 -35.91 -1.32
N ALA A 212 -11.78 -36.03 -0.06
CA ALA A 212 -11.35 -37.29 0.51
C ALA A 212 -12.59 -38.00 1.08
N SER A 213 -13.04 -39.03 0.38
CA SER A 213 -14.05 -39.97 0.89
C SER A 213 -13.60 -40.58 2.23
N PRO A 214 -14.47 -40.73 3.23
CA PRO A 214 -14.17 -41.58 4.36
C PRO A 214 -14.41 -43.04 3.96
N ALA A 215 -13.34 -43.83 3.89
CA ALA A 215 -13.46 -45.29 3.90
C ALA A 215 -13.84 -45.73 5.32
N SER A 216 -14.97 -46.42 5.44
CA SER A 216 -15.35 -47.18 6.62
C SER A 216 -14.79 -48.59 6.52
N ASP A 217 -14.10 -49.04 7.57
CA ASP A 217 -13.93 -50.42 8.04
C ASP A 217 -13.06 -50.30 9.31
N GLY A 218 -13.30 -50.89 10.47
CA GLY A 218 -14.30 -51.84 10.92
C GLY A 218 -13.82 -52.38 12.30
N SER A 219 -14.74 -52.46 13.26
CA SER A 219 -14.79 -53.44 14.37
C SER A 219 -13.66 -53.55 15.43
N SER A 220 -14.03 -53.11 16.64
CA SER A 220 -13.99 -53.82 17.94
C SER A 220 -12.76 -54.63 18.39
N ALA A 221 -12.21 -54.24 19.54
CA ALA A 221 -11.98 -55.15 20.68
C ALA A 221 -11.88 -54.37 22.00
N THR A 222 -12.43 -54.98 23.04
CA THR A 222 -12.68 -54.54 24.41
C THR A 222 -11.48 -54.54 25.34
N THR A 223 -11.52 -53.59 26.29
CA THR A 223 -11.20 -53.68 27.74
C THR A 223 -9.97 -54.47 28.19
N GLU A 224 -9.03 -53.76 28.83
CA GLU A 224 -8.57 -54.14 30.17
C GLU A 224 -8.06 -52.90 30.91
N ALA A 225 -8.54 -52.77 32.15
CA ALA A 225 -8.16 -51.75 33.09
C ALA A 225 -6.94 -52.25 33.86
N ASP A 226 -5.98 -51.37 34.11
CA ASP A 226 -5.13 -51.50 35.29
C ASP A 226 -5.08 -50.18 36.03
N THR A 227 -5.29 -50.31 37.33
CA THR A 227 -5.38 -49.25 38.32
C THR A 227 -4.09 -49.27 39.15
N ALA A 228 -3.79 -48.12 39.75
CA ALA A 228 -2.87 -47.93 40.89
C ALA A 228 -1.38 -47.88 40.52
N GLU A 229 -0.51 -47.14 41.20
CA GLU A 229 -0.57 -46.12 42.24
C GLU A 229 0.86 -45.54 42.33
N ASP A 230 0.98 -44.35 42.91
CA ASP A 230 2.10 -43.79 43.68
C ASP A 230 3.54 -44.32 43.54
N GLY A 231 4.47 -43.37 43.39
CA GLY A 231 5.84 -43.58 43.88
C GLY A 231 6.92 -42.63 43.37
N SER A 232 7.06 -41.50 44.06
CA SER A 232 8.33 -40.96 44.58
C SER A 232 9.60 -40.99 43.69
N GLY A 233 10.09 -39.82 43.29
CA GLY A 233 11.41 -39.69 42.66
C GLY A 233 11.87 -38.25 42.48
N SER A 234 12.27 -37.62 43.57
CA SER A 234 12.95 -36.33 43.67
C SER A 234 14.11 -36.13 42.68
N THR A 235 14.11 -35.04 41.89
CA THR A 235 15.29 -34.20 41.68
C THR A 235 14.90 -32.74 41.41
N THR A 236 15.37 -31.91 42.32
CA THR A 236 15.33 -30.44 42.45
C THR A 236 16.06 -29.71 41.30
N THR A 237 15.77 -28.40 41.15
CA THR A 237 16.49 -27.31 40.41
C THR A 237 15.98 -27.05 38.98
N LEU A 238 15.58 -25.85 38.52
CA LEU A 238 15.75 -24.45 38.95
C LEU A 238 14.56 -23.57 38.47
N ILE A 239 13.89 -22.88 39.40
CA ILE A 239 13.13 -21.65 39.15
C ILE A 239 13.86 -20.53 39.90
N VAL A 240 14.80 -19.83 39.26
CA VAL A 240 15.29 -18.49 39.66
C VAL A 240 15.98 -17.82 38.45
N ALA A 241 15.29 -16.94 37.73
CA ALA A 241 15.95 -15.96 36.85
C ALA A 241 15.04 -14.77 36.48
N VAL A 242 14.40 -14.11 37.47
CA VAL A 242 13.66 -12.85 37.22
C VAL A 242 14.02 -11.71 38.20
N ALA A 243 14.87 -11.93 39.22
CA ALA A 243 15.12 -10.91 40.25
C ALA A 243 16.44 -10.10 40.13
N ALA A 244 17.24 -10.26 39.07
CA ALA A 244 18.58 -9.65 39.00
C ALA A 244 18.73 -8.38 38.12
N VAL A 245 17.74 -8.01 37.29
CA VAL A 245 17.88 -6.86 36.36
C VAL A 245 17.29 -5.55 36.90
N VAL A 246 16.37 -5.62 37.87
CA VAL A 246 15.70 -4.43 38.43
C VAL A 246 16.61 -3.66 39.42
N VAL A 247 17.60 -4.31 40.03
CA VAL A 247 18.49 -3.66 41.02
C VAL A 247 19.62 -2.84 40.37
N LEU A 248 19.99 -3.11 39.10
CA LEU A 248 21.08 -2.39 38.42
C LEU A 248 20.64 -1.09 37.73
N ALA A 249 19.36 -0.91 37.40
CA ALA A 249 18.86 0.31 36.78
C ALA A 249 18.60 1.45 37.79
N ALA A 250 18.24 1.13 39.03
CA ALA A 250 17.96 2.14 40.07
C ALA A 250 19.24 2.84 40.60
N GLY A 251 20.39 2.15 40.60
CA GLY A 251 21.66 2.72 41.07
C GLY A 251 22.27 3.78 40.14
N ALA A 252 22.08 3.64 38.82
CA ALA A 252 22.65 4.57 37.84
C ALA A 252 21.95 5.94 37.83
N VAL A 253 20.65 5.98 38.17
CA VAL A 253 19.87 7.23 38.21
C VAL A 253 20.18 8.05 39.47
N ALA A 254 20.48 7.40 40.59
CA ALA A 254 20.81 8.08 41.85
C ALA A 254 22.19 8.77 41.83
N LEU A 255 23.18 8.21 41.11
CA LEU A 255 24.52 8.80 41.01
C LEU A 255 24.59 10.00 40.06
N ARG A 256 23.69 10.08 39.06
CA ARG A 256 23.67 11.20 38.10
C ARG A 256 23.06 12.48 38.69
N ARG A 257 22.13 12.36 39.65
CA ARG A 257 21.53 13.51 40.35
C ARG A 257 22.45 14.18 41.37
N ARG A 258 23.57 13.55 41.72
CA ARG A 258 24.54 14.10 42.68
C ARG A 258 25.65 14.93 42.03
N LYS A 259 25.69 15.00 40.69
CA LYS A 259 26.77 15.62 39.92
C LYS A 259 26.29 16.73 38.96
N SER A 260 25.05 17.20 39.13
CA SER A 260 24.51 18.45 38.60
C SER A 260 24.04 19.30 39.77
#